data_AF-A0A9E3DA09-F1
#
_entry.id   AF-A0A9E3DA09-F1
#
_cell.length_a   1.000
_cell.length_b   1.000
_cell.length_c   1.000
_cell.angle_alpha   90.00
_cell.angle_beta   90.00
_cell.angle_gamma   90.00
#
_symmetry.space_group_name_H-M   'P 1'
#
loop_
_entity.id
_entity.type
_entity.pdbx_description
1 polymer ?
#
loop_
_entity_poly.entity_id
_entity_poly.type
_entity_poly.pdbx_seq_one_letter_code
_entity_poly.pdbx_strand_id
1 'polypeptide(L)'
;SPNVLSAIFNYRHNRFWITPALTFNEGSLYGNPADVYGNDPRVCTGNSAGFMNSPIHTKNPLQADYTTCFSAATQSGTSPGSLYIPNPQTGTFDGFGAFRQPNQLNLSLQLGYQLTPRVKVNALLANLINACFGGSSEPWSRQFPPNSYTCGYQSNFYYVSNFYNGTSPNDRGANGVPLNPAFKQSFIPAYADTNAFVLPNPFNMYLQFNVTL
;
A
#
# COMPACT_ATOMS: atom_id res chain seq x y z
N SER A 1 -8.90 -7.43 -14.55
CA SER A 1 -7.88 -6.50 -15.06
C SER A 1 -8.42 -5.08 -14.97
N PRO A 2 -7.65 -4.11 -14.48
CA PRO A 2 -8.08 -2.72 -14.42
C PRO A 2 -8.21 -2.12 -15.82
N ASN A 3 -9.18 -1.21 -15.99
CA ASN A 3 -9.32 -0.45 -17.22
C ASN A 3 -8.21 0.62 -17.32
N VAL A 4 -7.66 0.78 -18.53
CA VAL A 4 -6.64 1.80 -18.81
C VAL A 4 -7.13 2.67 -19.95
N LEU A 5 -7.07 3.99 -19.76
CA LEU A 5 -7.32 4.98 -20.79
C LEU A 5 -6.04 5.76 -21.04
N SER A 6 -5.64 5.86 -22.30
CA SER A 6 -4.53 6.70 -22.74
C SER A 6 -5.03 7.69 -23.79
N ALA A 7 -4.77 8.97 -23.57
CA ALA A 7 -5.16 10.05 -24.45
C ALA A 7 -3.93 10.91 -24.77
N ILE A 8 -3.58 10.99 -26.05
CA ILE A 8 -2.46 11.79 -26.53
C ILE A 8 -3.03 12.81 -27.50
N PHE A 9 -2.87 14.09 -27.17
CA PHE A 9 -3.26 15.17 -28.06
C PHE A 9 -2.01 15.77 -28.67
N ASN A 10 -2.05 16.07 -29.97
CA ASN A 10 -0.94 16.73 -30.66
C ASN A 10 -1.46 18.04 -31.23
N TYR A 11 -0.91 19.16 -30.76
CA TYR A 11 -1.22 20.47 -31.29
C TYR A 11 0.05 21.13 -31.80
N ARG A 12 -0.01 21.65 -33.03
CA ARG A 12 1.07 22.40 -33.64
C ARG A 12 0.54 23.71 -34.18
N HIS A 13 1.23 24.79 -33.84
CA HIS A 13 0.96 26.11 -34.35
C HIS A 13 2.27 26.77 -34.76
N ASN A 14 2.46 26.95 -36.07
CA ASN A 14 3.70 27.48 -36.65
C ASN A 14 4.95 26.70 -36.17
N ARG A 15 5.83 27.40 -35.45
CA ARG A 15 7.11 26.90 -34.92
C ARG A 15 6.97 26.20 -33.58
N PHE A 16 5.82 26.29 -32.93
CA PHE A 16 5.54 25.70 -31.62
C PHE A 16 4.69 24.44 -31.76
N TRP A 17 4.98 23.43 -30.94
CA TRP A 17 4.12 22.27 -30.76
C TRP A 17 4.09 21.82 -29.30
N ILE A 18 2.98 21.19 -28.95
CA ILE A 18 2.68 20.68 -27.62
C ILE A 18 1.94 19.35 -27.76
N THR A 19 2.35 18.39 -26.95
CA THR A 19 1.80 17.05 -26.92
C THR A 19 1.55 16.64 -25.47
N PRO A 20 0.36 16.93 -24.90
CA PRO A 20 -0.04 16.34 -23.63
C PRO A 20 -0.36 14.86 -23.83
N ALA A 21 0.18 14.03 -22.95
CA ALA A 21 -0.08 12.60 -22.86
C ALA A 21 -0.68 12.31 -21.48
N LEU A 22 -1.95 11.98 -21.46
CA LEU A 22 -2.70 11.62 -20.27
C LEU A 22 -2.89 10.10 -20.23
N THR A 23 -2.63 9.51 -19.08
CA THR A 23 -2.93 8.11 -18.80
C THR A 23 -3.76 8.03 -17.52
N PHE A 24 -4.83 7.25 -17.57
CA PHE A 24 -5.68 6.94 -16.46
C PHE A 24 -5.68 5.43 -16.27
N ASN A 25 -5.37 4.98 -15.05
CA ASN A 25 -5.41 3.60 -14.65
C ASN A 25 -6.48 3.45 -13.57
N GLU A 26 -7.44 2.57 -13.81
CA GLU A 26 -8.39 2.17 -12.79
C GLU A 26 -7.67 1.38 -11.69
N GLY A 27 -8.08 1.56 -10.44
CA GLY A 27 -7.55 0.77 -9.33
C GLY A 27 -7.88 -0.73 -9.48
N SER A 28 -6.86 -1.57 -9.30
CA SER A 28 -7.01 -3.03 -9.26
C SER A 28 -7.78 -3.49 -8.01
N LEU A 29 -8.32 -4.70 -8.04
CA LEU A 29 -8.92 -5.31 -6.85
C LEU A 29 -7.82 -5.94 -5.98
N TYR A 30 -7.98 -5.86 -4.67
CA TYR A 30 -7.10 -6.49 -3.68
C TYR A 30 -7.91 -7.03 -2.49
N GLY A 31 -7.22 -7.68 -1.56
CA GLY A 31 -7.85 -8.43 -0.48
C GLY A 31 -7.90 -9.91 -0.82
N ASN A 32 -7.56 -10.74 0.16
CA ASN A 32 -7.72 -12.18 0.14
C ASN A 32 -7.91 -12.71 1.58
N PRO A 33 -8.48 -13.93 1.75
CA PRO A 33 -8.71 -14.50 3.08
C PRO A 33 -7.43 -14.78 3.89
N ALA A 34 -6.27 -14.70 3.25
CA ALA A 34 -4.96 -14.98 3.78
C ALA A 34 -4.13 -13.71 4.06
N ASP A 35 -4.72 -12.51 3.98
CA ASP A 35 -4.00 -11.24 4.17
C ASP A 35 -3.71 -10.91 5.64
N VAL A 36 -4.51 -11.47 6.55
CA VAL A 36 -4.36 -11.23 7.98
C VAL A 36 -3.89 -12.49 8.69
N TYR A 37 -2.70 -12.39 9.27
CA TYR A 37 -2.11 -13.41 10.11
C TYR A 37 -2.49 -13.20 11.58
N GLY A 38 -2.75 -14.29 12.28
CA GLY A 38 -2.78 -14.39 13.73
C GLY A 38 -1.90 -15.56 14.17
N ASN A 39 -1.70 -15.72 15.48
CA ASN A 39 -1.00 -16.87 16.03
C ASN A 39 -1.90 -18.10 16.14
N ASP A 40 -1.32 -19.27 15.89
CA ASP A 40 -1.99 -20.54 16.13
C ASP A 40 -1.85 -20.97 17.60
N PRO A 41 -2.94 -20.94 18.41
CA PRO A 41 -2.84 -21.28 19.83
C PRO A 41 -2.45 -22.74 20.07
N ARG A 42 -2.58 -23.63 19.06
CA ARG A 42 -2.29 -25.06 19.20
C ARG A 42 -0.80 -25.37 19.28
N VAL A 43 0.06 -24.42 18.89
CA VAL A 43 1.52 -24.61 18.85
C VAL A 43 2.25 -23.71 19.84
N CYS A 44 1.50 -23.07 20.72
CA CYS A 44 2.04 -22.31 21.83
C CYS A 44 2.23 -23.26 23.01
N THR A 45 3.46 -23.30 23.55
CA THR A 45 3.80 -24.19 24.67
C THR A 45 3.42 -23.61 26.04
N GLY A 46 2.98 -22.35 26.07
CA GLY A 46 2.53 -21.64 27.25
C GLY A 46 1.24 -20.85 27.05
N ASN A 47 0.68 -20.38 28.16
CA ASN A 47 -0.42 -19.44 28.23
C ASN A 47 0.00 -18.19 29.00
N SER A 48 -0.85 -17.17 28.95
CA SER A 48 -0.57 -15.86 29.50
C SER A 48 -0.43 -15.85 31.03
N ALA A 49 -0.64 -16.99 31.70
CA ALA A 49 -0.34 -17.14 33.12
C ALA A 49 1.16 -16.99 33.46
N GLY A 50 2.06 -17.14 32.48
CA GLY A 50 3.51 -16.89 32.66
C GLY A 50 3.89 -15.41 32.76
N PHE A 51 3.02 -14.48 32.33
CA PHE A 51 3.30 -13.04 32.34
C PHE A 51 2.85 -12.41 33.67
N MET A 52 3.62 -12.58 34.74
CA MET A 52 3.24 -12.18 36.11
C MET A 52 2.92 -10.67 36.30
N ASN A 53 3.16 -9.81 35.30
CA ASN A 53 2.90 -8.37 35.35
C ASN A 53 2.02 -7.83 34.21
N SER A 54 1.42 -8.68 33.39
CA SER A 54 0.57 -8.24 32.28
C SER A 54 -0.89 -8.18 32.71
N PRO A 55 -1.63 -7.08 32.52
CA PRO A 55 -3.07 -7.05 32.81
C PRO A 55 -3.91 -7.98 31.92
N ILE A 56 -3.34 -8.61 30.89
CA ILE A 56 -3.95 -9.76 30.20
C ILE A 56 -3.97 -11.01 31.10
N HIS A 57 -2.92 -11.26 31.88
CA HIS A 57 -2.82 -12.43 32.77
C HIS A 57 -4.04 -12.54 33.70
N THR A 58 -4.51 -11.41 34.23
CA THR A 58 -5.64 -11.37 35.16
C THR A 58 -7.01 -11.47 34.47
N LYS A 59 -7.12 -11.07 33.19
CA LYS A 59 -8.38 -11.12 32.44
C LYS A 59 -8.57 -12.42 31.66
N ASN A 60 -7.51 -13.00 31.14
CA ASN A 60 -7.55 -14.24 30.36
C ASN A 60 -6.27 -15.06 30.55
N PRO A 61 -6.09 -15.71 31.72
CA PRO A 61 -4.89 -16.49 32.01
C PRO A 61 -4.69 -17.68 31.06
N LEU A 62 -5.75 -18.11 30.36
CA LEU A 62 -5.72 -19.21 29.38
C LEU A 62 -5.43 -18.73 27.94
N GLN A 63 -5.31 -17.42 27.70
CA GLN A 63 -4.92 -16.89 26.40
C GLN A 63 -3.52 -17.40 26.05
N ALA A 64 -3.32 -17.88 24.82
CA ALA A 64 -2.03 -18.38 24.36
C ALA A 64 -0.93 -17.34 24.54
N ASP A 65 0.22 -17.78 25.08
CA ASP A 65 1.42 -16.95 25.16
C ASP A 65 2.07 -16.91 23.78
N TYR A 66 1.94 -15.76 23.11
CA TYR A 66 2.46 -15.58 21.75
C TYR A 66 3.99 -15.73 21.65
N THR A 67 4.73 -15.52 22.73
CA THR A 67 6.19 -15.68 22.78
C THR A 67 6.61 -17.16 22.83
N THR A 68 5.68 -18.05 23.15
CA THR A 68 5.89 -19.51 23.18
C THR A 68 5.35 -20.23 21.95
N CYS A 69 4.75 -19.50 21.02
CA CYS A 69 4.26 -20.04 19.76
C CYS A 69 5.44 -20.26 18.81
N PHE A 70 6.11 -21.40 18.96
CA PHE A 70 7.18 -21.83 18.07
C PHE A 70 6.66 -22.93 17.15
N SER A 71 6.60 -22.61 15.87
CA SER A 71 6.56 -23.54 14.74
C SER A 71 5.51 -24.66 14.72
N ALA A 72 4.41 -24.46 13.99
CA ALA A 72 3.51 -25.53 13.53
C ALA A 72 4.02 -26.21 12.24
N ALA A 73 3.91 -27.55 12.15
CA ALA A 73 3.97 -28.25 10.88
C ALA A 73 2.55 -28.64 10.44
N THR A 74 2.10 -28.25 9.23
CA THR A 74 0.93 -28.90 8.60
C THR A 74 1.05 -29.00 7.08
N GLN A 75 0.43 -30.05 6.51
CA GLN A 75 0.39 -30.40 5.08
C GLN A 75 -0.43 -29.40 4.22
N SER A 76 -0.92 -28.30 4.79
CA SER A 76 -1.93 -27.40 4.20
C SER A 76 -1.47 -25.95 4.00
N GLY A 77 -0.17 -25.66 4.12
CA GLY A 77 0.41 -24.38 3.68
C GLY A 77 0.40 -23.23 4.70
N THR A 78 0.17 -23.48 5.99
CA THR A 78 0.43 -22.48 7.03
C THR A 78 1.90 -22.48 7.44
N SER A 79 2.50 -21.28 7.55
CA SER A 79 3.84 -21.10 8.09
C SER A 79 3.86 -21.27 9.62
N PRO A 80 5.01 -21.67 10.18
CA PRO A 80 5.08 -22.21 11.52
C PRO A 80 4.70 -21.16 12.58
N GLY A 81 3.61 -21.38 13.34
CA GLY A 81 3.18 -20.48 14.44
C GLY A 81 2.07 -19.49 14.08
N SER A 82 1.66 -19.43 12.81
CA SER A 82 0.66 -18.49 12.32
C SER A 82 -0.52 -19.19 11.63
N LEU A 83 -1.73 -18.63 11.77
CA LEU A 83 -2.92 -19.02 11.02
C LEU A 83 -3.60 -17.78 10.44
N TYR A 84 -4.35 -17.96 9.35
CA TYR A 84 -5.17 -16.89 8.79
C TYR A 84 -6.39 -16.66 9.68
N ILE A 85 -6.64 -15.40 10.04
CA ILE A 85 -7.77 -14.99 10.87
C ILE A 85 -8.68 -14.03 10.10
N PRO A 86 -9.95 -13.86 10.53
CA PRO A 86 -10.76 -12.74 10.08
C PRO A 86 -10.02 -11.43 10.30
N ASN A 87 -10.13 -10.50 9.35
CA ASN A 87 -9.56 -9.17 9.49
C ASN A 87 -10.25 -8.44 10.65
N PRO A 88 -9.55 -8.12 11.76
CA PRO A 88 -10.17 -7.49 12.93
C PRO A 88 -10.76 -6.11 12.64
N GLN A 89 -10.39 -5.47 11.54
CA GLN A 89 -10.91 -4.16 11.14
C GLN A 89 -12.23 -4.25 10.37
N THR A 90 -12.47 -5.35 9.67
CA THR A 90 -13.72 -5.60 8.91
C THR A 90 -14.64 -6.60 9.62
N GLY A 91 -14.11 -7.39 10.55
CA GLY A 91 -14.83 -8.40 11.33
C GLY A 91 -15.05 -9.72 10.61
N THR A 92 -14.57 -9.88 9.38
CA THR A 92 -14.73 -11.09 8.55
C THR A 92 -13.44 -11.46 7.85
N PHE A 93 -13.35 -12.67 7.29
CA PHE A 93 -12.30 -12.95 6.31
C PHE A 93 -12.53 -12.10 5.06
N ASP A 94 -11.48 -11.44 4.59
CA ASP A 94 -11.55 -10.63 3.38
C ASP A 94 -11.76 -11.56 2.17
N GLY A 95 -12.71 -11.25 1.31
CA GLY A 95 -12.89 -11.98 0.05
C GLY A 95 -11.77 -11.68 -0.95
N PHE A 96 -11.60 -12.55 -1.95
CA PHE A 96 -10.72 -12.25 -3.09
C PHE A 96 -11.21 -11.00 -3.81
N GLY A 97 -10.40 -9.95 -3.84
CA GLY A 97 -10.78 -8.68 -4.44
C GLY A 97 -11.87 -7.94 -3.68
N ALA A 98 -11.99 -8.16 -2.36
CA ALA A 98 -12.96 -7.48 -1.50
C ALA A 98 -12.82 -5.95 -1.53
N PHE A 99 -11.62 -5.46 -1.85
CA PHE A 99 -11.30 -4.04 -1.87
C PHE A 99 -10.77 -3.61 -3.24
N ARG A 100 -10.78 -2.30 -3.48
CA ARG A 100 -10.29 -1.69 -4.72
C ARG A 100 -9.25 -0.62 -4.43
N GLN A 101 -8.13 -0.68 -5.16
CA GLN A 101 -7.09 0.35 -5.11
C GLN A 101 -7.64 1.71 -5.56
N PRO A 102 -6.98 2.81 -5.22
CA PRO A 102 -7.25 4.10 -5.84
C PRO A 102 -7.10 4.04 -7.36
N ASN A 103 -7.77 4.92 -8.09
CA ASN A 103 -7.43 5.18 -9.49
C ASN A 103 -6.20 6.08 -9.55
N GLN A 104 -5.44 6.01 -10.65
CA GLN A 104 -4.29 6.86 -10.89
C GLN A 104 -4.42 7.62 -12.20
N LEU A 105 -4.20 8.93 -12.14
CA LEU A 105 -4.11 9.82 -13.28
C LEU A 105 -2.68 10.34 -13.40
N ASN A 106 -2.07 10.13 -14.57
CA ASN A 106 -0.77 10.66 -14.90
C ASN A 106 -0.83 11.54 -16.14
N LEU A 107 -0.24 12.72 -16.07
CA LEU A 107 -0.07 13.64 -17.20
C LEU A 107 1.41 13.86 -17.44
N SER A 108 1.85 13.66 -18.68
CA SER A 108 3.15 14.09 -19.18
C SER A 108 2.95 15.08 -20.32
N LEU A 109 3.89 16.00 -20.49
CA LEU A 109 3.81 17.06 -21.50
C LEU A 109 5.10 17.12 -22.29
N GLN A 110 5.01 16.95 -23.61
CA GLN A 110 6.12 17.25 -24.50
C GLN A 110 5.86 18.60 -25.19
N LEU A 111 6.85 19.49 -25.14
CA LEU A 111 6.85 20.79 -25.78
C LEU A 111 7.96 20.81 -26.80
N GLY A 112 7.77 21.54 -27.89
CA GLY A 112 8.89 21.89 -28.74
C GLY A 112 8.70 23.19 -29.49
N TYR A 113 9.83 23.81 -29.81
CA TYR A 113 9.89 25.09 -30.48
C TYR A 113 11.04 25.15 -31.46
N GLN A 114 10.75 25.60 -32.68
CA GLN A 114 11.76 25.85 -33.70
C GLN A 114 12.27 27.29 -33.56
N LEU A 115 13.41 27.48 -32.90
CA LEU A 115 14.05 28.80 -32.73
C LEU A 115 14.46 29.38 -34.08
N THR A 116 15.12 28.56 -34.92
CA THR A 116 15.59 28.94 -36.26
C THR A 116 15.35 27.78 -37.24
N PRO A 117 15.54 27.95 -38.57
CA PRO A 117 15.51 26.83 -39.52
C PRO A 117 16.45 25.67 -39.16
N ARG A 118 17.50 25.95 -38.37
CA ARG A 118 18.54 24.98 -37.99
C ARG A 118 18.51 24.55 -36.52
N VAL A 119 17.75 25.23 -35.66
CA VAL A 119 17.75 24.97 -34.20
C VAL A 119 16.33 24.69 -33.72
N LYS A 120 16.15 23.52 -33.09
CA LYS A 120 14.91 23.10 -32.42
C LYS A 120 15.18 22.80 -30.95
N VAL A 121 14.26 23.19 -30.08
CA VAL A 121 14.28 22.88 -28.64
C VAL A 121 13.09 21.99 -28.33
N ASN A 122 13.32 20.92 -27.58
CA ASN A 122 12.28 20.05 -27.04
C ASN A 122 12.39 20.05 -25.51
N ALA A 123 11.25 20.11 -24.82
CA ALA A 123 11.16 19.86 -23.39
C ALA A 123 10.17 18.72 -23.13
N LEU A 124 10.55 17.73 -22.33
CA LEU A 124 9.65 16.68 -21.84
C LEU A 124 9.48 16.85 -20.35
N LEU A 125 8.24 17.10 -19.93
CA LEU A 125 7.79 17.17 -18.53
C LEU A 125 7.07 15.87 -18.20
N ALA A 126 7.78 14.90 -17.62
CA ALA A 126 7.21 13.62 -17.24
C ALA A 126 6.60 13.67 -15.83
N ASN A 127 5.46 13.00 -15.64
CA ASN A 127 4.70 12.98 -14.38
C ASN A 127 4.39 14.40 -13.87
N LEU A 128 4.05 15.31 -14.78
CA LEU A 128 3.64 16.68 -14.45
C LEU A 128 2.45 16.67 -13.47
N ILE A 129 1.52 15.75 -13.69
CA ILE A 129 0.50 15.38 -12.71
C ILE A 129 0.67 13.89 -12.43
N ASN A 130 0.70 13.53 -11.15
CA ASN A 130 0.50 12.16 -10.70
C ASN A 130 -0.45 12.24 -9.50
N ALA A 131 -1.70 11.84 -9.70
CA ALA A 131 -2.75 11.99 -8.72
C ALA A 131 -3.50 10.67 -8.57
N CYS A 132 -3.73 10.27 -7.31
CA CYS A 132 -4.47 9.06 -6.99
C CYS A 132 -5.66 9.36 -6.11
N PHE A 133 -6.80 8.74 -6.43
CA PHE A 133 -8.10 9.10 -5.85
C PHE A 133 -9.10 7.94 -5.95
N GLY A 134 -10.13 7.97 -5.10
CA GLY A 134 -11.15 6.91 -5.06
C GLY A 134 -10.65 5.63 -4.39
N GLY A 135 -11.13 4.48 -4.86
CA GLY A 135 -10.91 3.17 -4.21
C GLY A 135 -11.87 2.89 -3.05
N SER A 136 -11.64 1.80 -2.33
CA SER A 136 -12.45 1.41 -1.17
C SER A 136 -12.21 2.34 0.04
N SER A 137 -13.27 2.59 0.82
CA SER A 137 -13.23 3.43 2.02
C SER A 137 -13.11 2.60 3.30
N GLU A 138 -11.89 2.13 3.54
CA GLU A 138 -11.54 1.21 4.61
C GLU A 138 -10.77 1.91 5.74
N PRO A 139 -10.64 1.31 6.94
CA PRO A 139 -9.91 1.92 8.04
C PRO A 139 -8.48 2.37 7.67
N TRP A 140 -7.78 1.59 6.84
CA TRP A 140 -6.43 1.94 6.39
C TRP A 140 -6.41 3.01 5.30
N SER A 141 -7.41 3.07 4.41
CA SER A 141 -7.46 4.13 3.39
C SER A 141 -7.91 5.47 3.99
N ARG A 142 -8.59 5.47 5.13
CA ARG A 142 -8.83 6.68 5.93
C ARG A 142 -7.57 7.14 6.67
N GLN A 143 -6.80 6.19 7.22
CA GLN A 143 -5.54 6.51 7.90
C GLN A 143 -4.46 7.00 6.92
N PHE A 144 -4.46 6.45 5.71
CA PHE A 144 -3.51 6.77 4.65
C PHE A 144 -4.27 7.11 3.36
N PRO A 145 -4.83 8.33 3.26
CA PRO A 145 -5.68 8.69 2.13
C PRO A 145 -4.91 8.69 0.80
N PRO A 146 -5.57 8.30 -0.31
CA PRO A 146 -4.98 8.38 -1.64
C PRO A 146 -4.51 9.78 -1.98
N ASN A 147 -3.33 9.88 -2.59
CA ASN A 147 -2.69 11.14 -2.97
C ASN A 147 -1.63 10.90 -4.06
N SER A 148 -0.73 11.84 -4.32
CA SER A 148 0.29 11.72 -5.38
C SER A 148 1.32 10.60 -5.16
N TYR A 149 1.41 10.02 -3.97
CA TYR A 149 2.34 8.95 -3.61
C TYR A 149 1.69 7.71 -3.00
N THR A 150 0.39 7.77 -2.71
CA THR A 150 -0.41 6.66 -2.17
C THR A 150 -1.43 6.26 -3.23
N CYS A 151 -1.04 5.36 -4.14
CA CYS A 151 -1.90 4.85 -5.21
C CYS A 151 -2.18 3.35 -5.08
N GLY A 152 -1.68 2.71 -4.02
CA GLY A 152 -1.93 1.31 -3.75
C GLY A 152 -1.84 1.01 -2.27
N TYR A 153 -2.49 -0.08 -1.89
CA TYR A 153 -2.43 -0.70 -0.57
C TYR A 153 -2.01 -2.15 -0.71
N GLN A 154 -1.26 -2.63 0.27
CA GLN A 154 -0.81 -4.02 0.33
C GLN A 154 -0.95 -4.55 1.74
N SER A 155 -1.04 -5.88 1.85
CA SER A 155 -1.14 -6.58 3.12
C SER A 155 0.04 -6.20 4.00
N ASN A 156 -0.26 -5.84 5.25
CA ASN A 156 0.75 -5.40 6.19
C ASN A 156 1.27 -6.59 6.99
N PHE A 157 2.45 -7.08 6.60
CA PHE A 157 3.11 -8.17 7.31
C PHE A 157 3.47 -7.86 8.78
N TYR A 158 3.46 -6.57 9.17
CA TYR A 158 3.70 -6.12 10.54
C TYR A 158 2.40 -5.75 11.27
N TYR A 159 1.24 -6.08 10.71
CA TYR A 159 -0.04 -5.79 11.34
C TYR A 159 -0.18 -6.55 12.66
N VAL A 160 -0.38 -5.80 13.74
CA VAL A 160 -0.65 -6.37 15.06
C VAL A 160 -2.15 -6.56 15.18
N SER A 161 -2.61 -7.77 14.88
CA SER A 161 -4.03 -8.13 14.86
C SER A 161 -4.59 -8.35 16.27
N ASN A 162 -4.20 -9.45 16.93
CA ASN A 162 -4.84 -9.91 18.17
C ASN A 162 -3.88 -10.43 19.25
N PHE A 163 -2.56 -10.29 19.08
CA PHE A 163 -1.57 -10.73 20.07
C PHE A 163 -0.56 -9.61 20.37
N TYR A 164 -0.42 -9.27 21.65
CA TYR A 164 0.43 -8.17 22.14
C TYR A 164 0.64 -8.34 23.65
N ASN A 165 1.64 -7.66 24.21
CA ASN A 165 1.82 -7.61 25.66
C ASN A 165 0.87 -6.57 26.29
N GLY A 166 0.28 -6.87 27.45
CA GLY A 166 -0.69 -5.99 28.15
C GLY A 166 -2.10 -5.96 27.54
N THR A 167 -2.98 -5.09 28.02
CA THR A 167 -4.42 -5.09 27.67
C THR A 167 -4.78 -4.69 26.24
N SER A 168 -3.87 -4.05 25.52
CA SER A 168 -4.04 -3.68 24.12
C SER A 168 -2.66 -3.54 23.45
N PRO A 169 -2.55 -3.49 22.11
CA PRO A 169 -1.28 -3.13 21.47
C PRO A 169 -0.78 -1.73 21.88
N ASN A 170 -1.67 -0.89 22.41
CA ASN A 170 -1.37 0.46 22.89
C ASN A 170 -1.04 0.51 24.39
N ASP A 171 -0.97 -0.63 25.08
CA ASP A 171 -0.62 -0.69 26.49
C ASP A 171 0.86 -0.28 26.67
N ARG A 172 1.09 1.01 26.97
CA ARG A 172 2.44 1.57 27.10
C ARG A 172 3.20 0.97 28.27
N GLY A 173 2.49 0.55 29.33
CA GLY A 173 3.11 -0.08 30.50
C GLY A 173 3.71 -1.44 30.16
N ALA A 174 2.99 -2.22 29.33
CA ALA A 174 3.45 -3.54 28.91
C ALA A 174 4.40 -3.52 27.70
N ASN A 175 4.20 -2.58 26.76
CA ASN A 175 4.95 -2.56 25.48
C ASN A 175 6.12 -1.56 25.48
N GLY A 176 6.24 -0.68 26.47
CA GLY A 176 7.29 0.35 26.57
C GLY A 176 7.15 1.52 25.58
N VAL A 177 6.45 1.31 24.45
CA VAL A 177 6.15 2.32 23.43
C VAL A 177 4.70 2.16 22.94
N PRO A 178 4.04 3.23 22.47
CA PRO A 178 2.74 3.10 21.82
C PRO A 178 2.86 2.34 20.49
N LEU A 179 1.83 1.60 20.10
CA LEU A 179 1.81 0.93 18.80
C LEU A 179 1.96 1.94 17.66
N ASN A 180 2.93 1.70 16.78
CA ASN A 180 3.10 2.47 15.56
C ASN A 180 1.77 2.46 14.77
N PRO A 181 1.23 3.61 14.36
CA PRO A 181 -0.02 3.68 13.59
C PRO A 181 -0.02 2.79 12.33
N ALA A 182 1.13 2.58 11.68
CA ALA A 182 1.24 1.67 10.54
C ALA A 182 0.88 0.23 10.92
N PHE A 183 1.27 -0.24 12.11
CA PHE A 183 1.00 -1.60 12.59
C PHE A 183 -0.45 -1.79 13.07
N LYS A 184 -1.26 -0.73 13.10
CA LYS A 184 -2.71 -0.81 13.41
C LYS A 184 -3.56 -1.17 12.21
N GLN A 185 -2.98 -1.19 11.01
CA GLN A 185 -3.71 -1.34 9.76
C GLN A 185 -3.36 -2.68 9.10
N SER A 186 -4.38 -3.44 8.71
CA SER A 186 -4.25 -4.72 8.00
C SER A 186 -3.64 -4.55 6.61
N PHE A 187 -3.82 -3.36 6.02
CA PHE A 187 -3.15 -2.93 4.80
C PHE A 187 -2.41 -1.62 5.04
N ILE A 188 -1.28 -1.43 4.36
CA ILE A 188 -0.48 -0.20 4.39
C ILE A 188 -0.28 0.31 2.96
N PRO A 189 0.07 1.60 2.77
CA PRO A 189 0.45 2.11 1.46
C PRO A 189 1.51 1.24 0.81
N ALA A 190 1.21 0.75 -0.39
CA ALA A 190 2.23 0.36 -1.34
C ALA A 190 2.69 1.65 -2.01
N TYR A 191 3.94 2.05 -1.78
CA TYR A 191 4.52 3.24 -2.40
C TYR A 191 4.72 2.97 -3.88
N ALA A 192 3.70 3.22 -4.72
CA ALA A 192 3.73 2.98 -6.16
C ALA A 192 2.48 3.37 -6.94
N ASP A 193 2.57 3.22 -8.27
CA ASP A 193 1.46 3.01 -9.21
C ASP A 193 0.53 1.88 -8.74
N THR A 194 -0.77 2.01 -9.02
CA THR A 194 -1.87 1.07 -8.74
C THR A 194 -1.61 -0.42 -9.04
N ASN A 195 -0.58 -0.74 -9.81
CA ASN A 195 -0.25 -2.07 -10.32
C ASN A 195 1.19 -2.54 -10.03
N ALA A 196 2.03 -1.72 -9.38
CA ALA A 196 3.43 -2.07 -9.14
C ALA A 196 3.85 -1.77 -7.69
N PHE A 197 5.02 -2.24 -7.24
CA PHE A 197 5.58 -1.93 -5.91
C PHE A 197 6.85 -1.06 -6.04
N VAL A 198 6.79 -0.02 -6.87
CA VAL A 198 7.93 0.86 -7.19
C VAL A 198 7.63 2.27 -6.73
N LEU A 199 8.60 2.97 -6.13
CA LEU A 199 8.41 4.35 -5.65
C LEU A 199 7.66 5.24 -6.67
N PRO A 200 6.80 6.17 -6.21
CA PRO A 200 6.06 7.06 -7.09
C PRO A 200 7.03 7.80 -8.01
N ASN A 201 6.75 7.81 -9.32
CA ASN A 201 7.62 8.50 -10.26
C ASN A 201 7.59 10.01 -9.95
N PRO A 202 8.75 10.62 -9.64
CA PRO A 202 8.80 12.05 -9.40
C PRO A 202 8.53 12.81 -10.71
N PHE A 203 8.24 14.10 -10.56
CA PHE A 203 8.31 15.03 -11.69
C PHE A 203 9.74 15.01 -12.26
N ASN A 204 9.84 14.85 -13.58
CA ASN A 204 11.11 14.92 -14.29
C ASN A 204 11.01 15.88 -15.48
N MET A 205 12.03 16.71 -15.68
CA MET A 205 12.14 17.57 -16.85
C MET A 205 13.39 17.22 -17.66
N TYR A 206 13.22 16.97 -18.95
CA TYR A 206 14.30 16.73 -19.90
C TYR A 206 14.28 17.82 -20.97
N LEU A 207 15.43 18.41 -21.26
CA LEU A 207 15.57 19.45 -22.27
C LEU A 207 16.54 18.96 -23.35
N GLN A 208 16.18 19.11 -24.62
CA GLN A 208 16.98 18.67 -25.77
C GLN A 208 17.08 19.79 -26.80
N PHE A 209 18.28 19.99 -27.33
CA PHE A 209 18.54 20.89 -28.45
C PHE A 209 18.95 20.07 -29.66
N ASN A 210 18.28 20.28 -30.79
CA ASN A 210 18.63 19.66 -32.07
C ASN A 210 19.13 20.75 -33.02
N VAL A 211 20.38 20.60 -33.46
CA VAL A 211 21.06 21.55 -34.36
C VAL A 211 21.40 20.83 -35.66
N THR A 212 20.99 21.40 -36.79
CA THR A 212 21.37 20.93 -38.13
C THR A 212 22.45 21.85 -38.68
N LEU A 213 23.61 21.28 -39.04
CA LEU A 213 24.76 22.00 -39.59
C LEU A 213 24.57 22.31 -41.07
#